data_AF-A0A9X1U9M6-F1
#
_entry.id   AF-A0A9X1U9M6-F1
#
_cell.length_a   1.000
_cell.length_b   1.000
_cell.length_c   1.000
_cell.angle_alpha   90.00
_cell.angle_beta   90.00
_cell.angle_gamma   90.00
#
_symmetry.space_group_name_H-M   'P 1'
#
loop_
_entity.id
_entity.type
_entity.pdbx_description
1 polymer ?
#
loop_
_entity_poly.entity_id
_entity_poly.type
_entity_poly.pdbx_seq_one_letter_code
_entity_poly.pdbx_strand_id
1 'polypeptide(L)' 'MMSAIECRVAAEAYKAEASVAGTATKKVTILTNIVHTLGGLASQLEMLDNYEREHERKH' A
#
# COMPACT_ATOMS: atom_id res chain seq x y z
N MET A 1 10.98 -3.39 8.21
CA MET A 1 10.37 -2.74 7.03
C MET A 1 9.03 -3.42 6.82
N MET A 2 7.94 -2.68 6.57
CA MET A 2 6.65 -3.31 6.26
C MET A 2 6.78 -4.14 4.98
N SER A 3 6.15 -5.31 4.96
CA SER A 3 5.98 -6.16 3.79
C SER A 3 4.90 -5.61 2.84
N ALA A 4 4.89 -6.08 1.59
CA ALA A 4 3.85 -5.72 0.62
C ALA A 4 2.43 -6.04 1.13
N ILE A 5 2.27 -7.17 1.82
CA ILE A 5 0.99 -7.59 2.41
C ILE A 5 0.57 -6.62 3.51
N GLU A 6 1.47 -6.25 4.42
CA GLU A 6 1.17 -5.27 5.47
C GLU A 6 0.80 -3.90 4.89
N CYS A 7 1.45 -3.47 3.81
CA CYS A 7 1.07 -2.25 3.09
C CYS A 7 -0.35 -2.34 2.51
N ARG A 8 -0.73 -3.47 1.89
CA ARG A 8 -2.10 -3.67 1.36
C ARG A 8 -3.15 -3.70 2.48
N VAL A 9 -2.87 -4.39 3.58
CA VAL A 9 -3.78 -4.45 4.74
C VAL A 9 -4.00 -3.05 5.32
N ALA A 10 -2.92 -2.28 5.50
CA ALA A 10 -3.03 -0.91 5.99
C ALA A 10 -3.78 -0.01 4.99
N ALA A 11 -3.55 -0.16 3.69
CA ALA A 11 -4.27 0.59 2.67
C ALA A 11 -5.78 0.31 2.71
N GLU A 12 -6.20 -0.95 2.84
CA GLU A 12 -7.62 -1.30 2.96
C GLU A 12 -8.25 -0.73 4.25
N ALA A 13 -7.52 -0.72 5.36
CA ALA A 13 -8.00 -0.10 6.61
C ALA A 13 -8.25 1.41 6.45
N TYR A 14 -7.32 2.16 5.86
CA TYR A 14 -7.49 3.59 5.62
C TYR A 14 -8.55 3.90 4.56
N LYS A 15 -8.73 3.01 3.58
CA LYS A 15 -9.81 3.11 2.59
C LYS A 15 -11.18 2.94 3.25
N ALA A 16 -11.32 1.99 4.18
CA ALA A 16 -12.52 1.82 4.99
C ALA A 16 -12.76 3.04 5.91
N GLU A 17 -11.70 3.62 6.48
CA GLU A 17 -11.83 4.86 7.25
C GLU A 17 -12.28 6.04 6.38
N ALA A 18 -11.77 6.14 5.14
CA ALA A 18 -12.12 7.20 4.21
C ALA A 18 -13.59 7.13 3.80
N SER A 19 -14.15 5.93 3.64
CA SER A 19 -15.55 5.74 3.27
C SER A 19 -16.52 6.17 4.38
N VAL A 20 -16.12 6.03 5.66
CA VAL A 20 -16.95 6.43 6.81
C VAL A 20 -16.68 7.88 7.27
N ALA A 21 -15.59 8.51 6.83
CA ALA A 21 -15.24 9.90 7.19
C ALA A 21 -16.22 10.96 6.63
N GLY A 22 -17.12 10.58 5.71
CA GLY A 22 -18.24 11.42 5.28
C GLY A 22 -17.81 12.70 4.55
N THR A 23 -18.35 13.86 4.95
CA THR A 23 -18.15 15.17 4.28
C THR A 23 -16.91 15.92 4.75
N ALA A 24 -16.11 15.35 5.67
CA ALA A 24 -14.86 15.96 6.11
C ALA A 24 -13.78 15.87 5.02
N THR A 25 -13.91 16.68 3.97
CA THR A 25 -13.14 16.61 2.72
C THR A 25 -11.63 16.51 2.98
N LYS A 26 -11.10 17.33 3.89
CA LYS A 26 -9.67 17.31 4.23
C LYS A 26 -9.23 15.96 4.80
N LYS A 27 -10.02 15.33 5.67
CA LYS A 27 -9.71 14.02 6.24
C LYS A 27 -9.76 12.94 5.15
N VAL A 28 -10.80 12.94 4.32
CA VAL A 28 -10.94 12.02 3.18
C VAL A 28 -9.73 12.12 2.26
N THR A 29 -9.31 13.33 1.87
CA THR A 29 -8.13 13.53 1.02
C THR A 29 -6.86 12.95 1.63
N ILE A 30 -6.62 13.19 2.93
CA ILE A 30 -5.43 12.64 3.60
C ILE A 30 -5.46 11.11 3.60
N LEU A 31 -6.60 10.51 3.95
CA LEU A 31 -6.75 9.06 3.97
C LEU A 31 -6.56 8.46 2.58
N THR A 32 -7.17 9.04 1.55
CA THR A 32 -7.00 8.61 0.16
C THR A 32 -5.54 8.69 -0.30
N ASN A 33 -4.80 9.74 0.07
CA ASN A 33 -3.38 9.85 -0.26
C ASN A 33 -2.54 8.76 0.42
N ILE A 34 -2.87 8.42 1.67
CA ILE A 34 -2.21 7.32 2.40
C ILE A 34 -2.49 5.98 1.69
N VAL A 35 -3.73 5.72 1.28
CA VAL A 35 -4.10 4.52 0.52
C VAL A 35 -3.26 4.39 -0.75
N HIS A 36 -3.15 5.45 -1.55
CA HIS A 36 -2.35 5.42 -2.78
C HIS A 36 -0.85 5.19 -2.51
N THR A 37 -0.31 5.82 -1.47
CA THR A 37 1.11 5.68 -1.10
C THR A 37 1.42 4.24 -0.68
N LEU A 38 0.59 3.65 0.19
CA LEU A 38 0.76 2.28 0.63
C LEU A 38 0.55 1.28 -0.50
N GLY A 39 -0.41 1.51 -1.39
CA GLY A 39 -0.63 0.69 -2.59
C GLY A 39 0.58 0.71 -3.53
N GLY A 40 1.14 1.89 -3.79
CA GLY A 40 2.35 2.03 -4.60
C GLY A 40 3.57 1.34 -3.98
N LEU A 41 3.78 1.50 -2.67
CA LEU A 41 4.85 0.82 -1.95
C LEU A 41 4.70 -0.70 -1.98
N ALA A 42 3.48 -1.22 -1.80
CA ALA A 42 3.22 -2.65 -1.90
C ALA A 42 3.63 -3.23 -3.27
N SER A 43 3.26 -2.55 -4.36
CA SER A 43 3.66 -2.95 -5.71
C SER A 43 5.18 -2.91 -5.91
N GLN A 44 5.86 -1.89 -5.38
CA GLN A 44 7.32 -1.81 -5.46
C GLN A 44 8.01 -2.94 -4.68
N LEU A 45 7.48 -3.29 -3.51
CA LEU A 45 8.00 -4.42 -2.72
C LEU A 45 7.76 -5.77 -3.40
N GLU A 46 6.60 -5.97 -4.05
CA GLU A 46 6.32 -7.16 -4.88
C GLU A 46 7.28 -7.27 -6.07
N MET A 47 7.60 -6.14 -6.72
CA MET A 47 8.58 -6.11 -7.80
C MET A 47 9.99 -6.44 -7.32
N LEU A 48 10.37 -5.94 -6.13
CA LEU A 48 11.67 -6.21 -5.54
C LEU A 48 11.84 -7.70 -5.18
N ASP A 49 10.83 -8.29 -4.53
CA ASP A 49 10.81 -9.73 -4.20
C ASP A 49 10.86 -10.60 -5.47
N ASN A 50 10.15 -10.21 -6.54
CA ASN A 50 10.26 -10.88 -7.83
C ASN A 50 11.67 -10.78 -8.43
N TYR A 51 12.27 -9.59 -8.39
CA TYR A 51 13.64 -9.37 -8.87
C TYR A 51 14.66 -10.21 -8.10
N GLU A 52 14.56 -10.24 -6.78
CA GLU A 52 15.44 -11.03 -5.90
C GLU A 52 15.32 -12.54 -6.22
N ARG A 53 14.09 -13.06 -6.36
CA ARG A 53 13.86 -14.47 -6.74
C ARG A 53 14.38 -14.82 -8.12
N GLU A 54 14.24 -13.92 -9.10
CA GLU A 54 14.79 -14.12 -10.44
C GLU A 54 16.31 -14.13 -10.45
N HIS A 55 16.94 -13.30 -9.61
CA HIS A 55 18.38 -13.24 -9.46
C HIS A 55 18.93 -14.49 -8.77
N GLU A 56 18.29 -14.97 -7.71
CA GLU A 56 18.66 -16.21 -7.01
C GLU A 56 18.59 -17.45 -7.91
N ARG A 57 17.66 -17.51 -8.86
CA ARG A 57 17.54 -18.66 -9.79
C ARG A 57 18.64 -18.71 -10.85
N LYS A 58 19.37 -17.62 -11.06
CA LYS A 58 20.41 -17.50 -12.12
C LYS A 58 21.82 -17.74 -11.61
N HIS A 59 22.00 -17.94 -10.29
CA HIS A 59 23.28 -18.20 -9.62
C HIS A 59 23.24 -19.52 -8.87
#